data_AF-A0A968XP63-F1
#
_entry.id   AF-A0A968XP63-F1
#
_cell.length_a   1.000
_cell.length_b   1.000
_cell.length_c   1.000
_cell.angle_alpha   90.00
_cell.angle_beta   90.00
_cell.angle_gamma   90.00
#
_symmetry.space_group_name_H-M   'P 1'
#
loop_
_entity.id
_entity.type
_entity.pdbx_description
1 polymer ?
#
loop_
_entity_poly.entity_id
_entity_poly.type
_entity_poly.pdbx_seq_one_letter_code
_entity_poly.pdbx_strand_id
1 'polypeptide(L)'
;MLVLLAVLESLAMVFFTYGFDVALLPLLAGVLALACLYTLIGLAFVVRFASITDFLMPSLVVITLFQLPALDVFGIWQSPLFYLHPVHGPLLLLNAAFTPGAAWQMVYAVLASAFWVGVAFWWSRRAFEHYVIQ
;
A
#
# COMPACT_ATOMS: atom_id res chain seq x y z
N MET A 1 7.68 21.47 -21.72
CA MET A 1 6.85 22.59 -21.22
C MET A 1 5.69 22.11 -20.35
N LEU A 2 4.84 21.18 -20.81
CA LEU A 2 3.71 20.65 -20.01
C LEU A 2 4.13 19.89 -18.75
N VAL A 3 5.20 19.08 -18.83
CA VAL A 3 5.73 18.32 -17.68
C VAL A 3 6.21 19.23 -16.56
N LEU A 4 6.88 20.33 -16.91
CA LEU A 4 7.35 21.31 -15.92
C LEU A 4 6.17 21.99 -15.22
N LEU A 5 5.10 22.27 -15.96
CA LEU A 5 3.89 22.92 -15.46
C LEU A 5 3.09 21.98 -14.54
N ALA A 6 2.98 20.70 -14.90
CA ALA A 6 2.34 19.67 -14.07
C ALA A 6 3.12 19.43 -12.77
N VAL A 7 4.46 19.39 -12.83
CA VAL A 7 5.32 19.25 -11.64
C VAL A 7 5.16 20.45 -10.71
N LEU A 8 5.11 21.66 -11.27
CA LEU A 8 5.01 22.89 -10.49
C LEU A 8 3.62 23.05 -9.88
N GLU A 9 2.56 22.67 -10.60
CA GLU A 9 1.19 22.65 -10.12
C GLU A 9 0.97 21.60 -9.03
N SER A 10 1.52 20.39 -9.20
CA SER A 10 1.47 19.35 -8.16
C SER A 10 2.26 19.74 -6.91
N LEU A 11 3.44 20.37 -7.04
CA LEU A 11 4.17 20.92 -5.90
C LEU A 11 3.39 22.02 -5.20
N ALA A 12 2.78 22.93 -5.97
CA ALA A 12 1.95 23.99 -5.41
C ALA A 12 0.73 23.42 -4.69
N MET A 13 0.06 22.41 -5.25
CA MET A 13 -1.10 21.79 -4.62
C MET A 13 -0.71 21.10 -3.31
N VAL A 14 0.40 20.36 -3.26
CA VAL A 14 0.91 19.74 -2.03
C VAL A 14 1.28 20.81 -0.99
N PHE A 15 1.95 21.88 -1.41
CA PHE A 15 2.38 22.96 -0.53
C PHE A 15 1.20 23.77 0.02
N PHE A 16 0.19 24.06 -0.80
CA PHE A 16 -1.01 24.83 -0.41
C PHE A 16 -2.04 24.00 0.34
N THR A 17 -2.09 22.69 0.15
CA THR A 17 -3.07 21.82 0.84
C THR A 17 -2.55 21.35 2.20
N TYR A 18 -1.24 21.17 2.38
CA TYR A 18 -0.66 20.56 3.59
C TYR A 18 0.46 21.35 4.29
N GLY A 19 1.06 22.38 3.67
CA GLY A 19 2.19 23.12 4.27
C GLY A 19 3.45 22.26 4.47
N PHE A 20 4.26 22.58 5.49
CA PHE A 20 5.44 21.80 5.94
C PHE A 20 5.10 20.80 7.07
N ASP A 21 3.84 20.70 7.48
CA ASP A 21 3.38 19.85 8.59
C ASP A 21 3.17 18.38 8.19
N VAL A 22 3.86 17.93 7.14
CA VAL A 22 3.83 16.53 6.72
C VAL A 22 5.02 15.80 7.32
N ALA A 23 4.74 14.79 8.14
CA ALA A 23 5.80 13.93 8.65
C ALA A 23 6.34 13.04 7.52
N LEU A 24 7.47 13.46 6.95
CA LEU A 24 8.07 12.80 5.77
C LEU A 24 8.46 11.34 6.03
N LEU A 25 8.90 11.03 7.25
CA LEU A 25 9.33 9.68 7.61
C LEU A 25 8.19 8.64 7.53
N PRO A 26 7.04 8.82 8.23
CA PRO A 26 5.92 7.90 8.11
C PRO A 26 5.32 7.90 6.70
N LEU A 27 5.34 9.03 5.98
CA LEU A 27 4.92 9.08 4.57
C LEU A 27 5.75 8.12 3.71
N LEU A 28 7.08 8.28 3.73
CA LEU A 28 7.99 7.44 2.94
C LEU A 28 7.90 5.97 3.35
N ALA A 29 7.81 5.70 4.66
CA ALA A 29 7.66 4.33 5.16
C ALA A 29 6.35 3.69 4.67
N GLY A 30 5.22 4.40 4.73
CA GLY A 30 3.93 3.94 4.23
C GLY A 30 3.93 3.69 2.72
N VAL A 31 4.47 4.64 1.94
CA VAL A 31 4.59 4.50 0.48
C VAL A 31 5.46 3.30 0.10
N LEU A 32 6.64 3.17 0.70
CA LEU A 32 7.54 2.04 0.43
C LEU A 32 6.91 0.71 0.81
N ALA A 33 6.26 0.63 1.98
CA ALA A 33 5.60 -0.58 2.42
C ALA A 33 4.44 -0.98 1.47
N LEU A 34 3.59 -0.03 1.06
CA LEU A 34 2.53 -0.27 0.08
C LEU A 34 3.09 -0.72 -1.27
N ALA A 35 4.10 -0.02 -1.78
CA ALA A 35 4.71 -0.33 -3.06
C ALA A 35 5.30 -1.74 -3.05
N CYS A 36 6.11 -2.07 -2.03
CA CYS A 36 6.66 -3.42 -1.87
C CYS A 36 5.55 -4.47 -1.77
N LEU A 37 4.54 -4.24 -0.94
CA LEU A 37 3.43 -5.18 -0.75
C LEU A 37 2.68 -5.43 -2.07
N TYR A 38 2.26 -4.38 -2.77
CA TYR A 38 1.54 -4.51 -4.04
C TYR A 38 2.39 -5.13 -5.13
N THR A 39 3.67 -4.78 -5.23
CA THR A 39 4.57 -5.41 -6.20
C THR A 39 4.76 -6.90 -5.92
N LEU A 40 4.99 -7.30 -4.66
CA LEU A 40 5.21 -8.70 -4.30
C LEU A 40 3.95 -9.55 -4.45
N ILE A 41 2.80 -9.02 -4.04
CA ILE A 41 1.50 -9.70 -4.20
C ILE A 41 1.13 -9.77 -5.68
N GLY A 42 1.27 -8.68 -6.42
CA GLY A 42 1.02 -8.64 -7.86
C GLY A 42 1.91 -9.63 -8.61
N LEU A 43 3.21 -9.69 -8.27
CA LEU A 43 4.13 -10.68 -8.83
C LEU A 43 3.70 -12.11 -8.50
N ALA A 44 3.36 -12.40 -7.24
CA ALA A 44 2.88 -13.71 -6.86
C ALA A 44 1.59 -14.08 -7.61
N PHE A 45 0.71 -13.12 -7.87
CA PHE A 45 -0.56 -13.37 -8.55
C PHE A 45 -0.38 -13.56 -10.05
N VAL A 46 0.41 -12.71 -10.72
CA VAL A 46 0.56 -12.72 -12.19
C VAL A 46 1.24 -13.99 -12.69
N VAL A 47 2.22 -14.55 -11.95
CA VAL A 47 2.92 -15.78 -12.36
C VAL A 47 2.01 -17.02 -12.40
N ARG A 48 0.79 -16.94 -11.86
CA ARG A 48 -0.20 -18.04 -11.87
C ARG A 48 -1.11 -18.02 -13.09
N PHE A 49 -1.10 -16.96 -13.89
CA PHE A 49 -1.93 -16.83 -15.08
C PHE A 49 -1.08 -16.97 -16.34
N ALA A 50 -1.59 -17.73 -17.31
CA ALA A 50 -0.91 -17.95 -18.58
C ALA A 50 -0.97 -16.73 -19.52
N SER A 51 -1.95 -15.84 -19.33
CA SER A 51 -2.14 -14.64 -20.14
C SER A 51 -2.53 -13.42 -19.30
N ILE A 52 -2.22 -12.23 -19.81
CA ILE A 52 -2.61 -10.95 -19.17
C ILE A 52 -4.14 -10.82 -19.13
N THR A 53 -4.85 -11.29 -20.17
CA THR A 53 -6.30 -11.20 -20.26
C THR A 53 -6.99 -12.02 -19.17
N ASP A 54 -6.48 -13.21 -18.88
CA ASP A 54 -7.02 -14.07 -17.81
C ASP A 54 -6.75 -13.48 -16.41
N PHE A 55 -5.72 -12.65 -16.27
CA PHE A 55 -5.39 -11.94 -15.04
C PHE A 55 -6.30 -10.71 -14.79
N LEU A 56 -6.78 -10.05 -15.84
CA LEU A 56 -7.54 -8.79 -15.71
C LEU A 56 -8.79 -8.96 -14.85
N MET A 57 -9.64 -9.94 -15.13
CA MET A 57 -10.91 -10.10 -14.41
C MET A 57 -10.72 -10.45 -12.93
N PRO A 58 -9.87 -11.43 -12.54
CA PRO A 58 -9.59 -11.72 -11.13
C PRO A 58 -8.89 -10.58 -10.41
N SER A 59 -8.00 -9.84 -11.10
CA SER A 59 -7.25 -8.74 -10.47
C SER A 59 -8.15 -7.61 -10.00
N LEU A 60 -9.28 -7.33 -10.69
CA LEU A 60 -10.25 -6.33 -10.24
C LEU A 60 -10.81 -6.67 -8.86
N VAL A 61 -11.22 -7.93 -8.66
CA VAL A 61 -11.75 -8.40 -7.36
C VAL A 61 -10.69 -8.25 -6.28
N VAL A 62 -9.45 -8.65 -6.57
CA VAL A 62 -8.32 -8.49 -5.64
C VAL A 62 -8.12 -7.02 -5.31
N ILE A 63 -7.96 -6.14 -6.29
CA ILE A 63 -7.76 -4.70 -6.08
C ILE A 63 -8.88 -4.11 -5.21
N THR A 64 -10.15 -4.45 -5.48
CA THR A 64 -11.29 -3.98 -4.67
C THR A 64 -11.16 -4.42 -3.21
N LEU A 65 -10.80 -5.68 -2.94
CA LEU A 65 -10.58 -6.15 -1.57
C LEU A 65 -9.45 -5.41 -0.88
N PHE A 66 -8.35 -5.15 -1.59
CA PHE A 66 -7.20 -4.40 -1.06
C PHE A 66 -7.53 -2.93 -0.74
N GLN A 67 -8.58 -2.36 -1.35
CA GLN A 67 -9.05 -1.00 -1.07
C GLN A 67 -9.98 -0.90 0.17
N LEU A 68 -10.55 -2.01 0.65
CA LEU A 68 -11.47 -1.99 1.79
C LEU A 68 -10.94 -1.28 3.06
N PRO A 69 -9.67 -1.46 3.48
CA PRO A 69 -9.16 -0.80 4.69
C PRO A 69 -9.03 0.72 4.55
N ALA A 70 -9.11 1.26 3.33
CA ALA A 70 -9.17 2.71 3.16
C ALA A 70 -10.44 3.30 3.78
N LEU A 71 -11.54 2.54 3.83
CA LEU A 71 -12.79 2.94 4.47
C LEU A 71 -12.63 3.23 5.96
N ASP A 72 -11.71 2.52 6.63
CA ASP A 72 -11.37 2.73 8.04
C ASP A 72 -10.66 4.08 8.24
N VAL A 73 -9.65 4.36 7.40
CA VAL A 73 -8.89 5.61 7.43
C VAL A 73 -9.77 6.82 7.11
N PHE A 74 -10.70 6.68 6.16
CA PHE A 74 -11.67 7.73 5.84
C PHE A 74 -12.81 7.86 6.86
N GLY A 75 -12.88 7.00 7.87
CA GLY A 75 -13.93 7.02 8.89
C GLY A 75 -15.32 6.63 8.39
N ILE A 76 -15.42 6.02 7.21
CA ILE A 76 -16.69 5.58 6.59
C ILE A 76 -17.21 4.32 7.28
N TRP A 77 -16.32 3.36 7.53
CA TRP A 77 -16.64 2.12 8.23
C TRP A 77 -15.41 1.64 8.99
N GLN A 78 -15.57 1.51 10.31
CA GLN A 78 -14.52 1.01 11.19
C GLN A 78 -14.80 -0.44 11.55
N SER A 79 -13.80 -1.30 11.38
CA SER A 79 -13.90 -2.73 11.72
C SER A 79 -12.57 -3.23 12.28
N PRO A 80 -12.57 -3.97 13.41
CA PRO A 80 -11.36 -4.60 13.94
C PRO A 80 -10.69 -5.55 12.94
N LEU A 81 -11.46 -6.09 11.99
CA LEU A 81 -10.94 -6.98 10.95
C LEU A 81 -9.93 -6.29 10.03
N PHE A 82 -10.02 -4.97 9.85
CA PHE A 82 -9.06 -4.23 9.04
C PHE A 82 -7.65 -4.26 9.63
N TYR A 83 -7.50 -4.41 10.96
CA TYR A 83 -6.19 -4.56 11.60
C TYR A 83 -5.48 -5.87 11.24
N LEU A 84 -6.18 -6.86 10.68
CA LEU A 84 -5.54 -8.07 10.15
C LEU A 84 -5.18 -7.92 8.67
N HIS A 85 -5.66 -6.87 8.01
CA HIS A 85 -5.49 -6.70 6.57
C HIS A 85 -4.09 -6.18 6.24
N PRO A 86 -3.41 -6.73 5.21
CA PRO A 86 -2.02 -6.39 4.89
C PRO A 86 -1.78 -4.93 4.53
N VAL A 87 -2.79 -4.26 3.96
CA VAL A 87 -2.75 -2.85 3.54
C VAL A 87 -2.97 -1.87 4.69
N HIS A 88 -3.57 -2.31 5.81
CA HIS A 88 -3.99 -1.40 6.87
C HIS A 88 -2.80 -0.74 7.58
N GLY A 89 -1.78 -1.51 7.97
CA GLY A 89 -0.55 -0.97 8.56
C GLY A 89 0.13 0.09 7.67
N PRO A 90 0.39 -0.20 6.39
CA PRO A 90 0.96 0.78 5.47
C PRO A 90 0.08 2.03 5.26
N LEU A 91 -1.25 1.87 5.21
CA LEU A 91 -2.18 3.00 5.14
C LEU A 91 -2.16 3.86 6.41
N LEU A 92 -2.02 3.25 7.59
CA LEU A 92 -1.88 3.99 8.85
C LEU A 92 -0.59 4.81 8.89
N LEU A 93 0.53 4.28 8.36
CA LEU A 93 1.76 5.05 8.20
C LEU A 93 1.55 6.25 7.27
N LEU A 94 0.83 6.05 6.16
CA LEU A 94 0.50 7.11 5.22
C LEU A 94 -0.37 8.20 5.88
N ASN A 95 -1.40 7.79 6.63
CA ASN A 95 -2.29 8.71 7.35
C ASN A 95 -1.54 9.47 8.45
N ALA A 96 -0.63 8.79 9.15
CA ALA A 96 0.18 9.39 10.21
C ALA A 96 1.13 10.50 9.72
N ALA A 97 1.36 10.60 8.40
CA ALA A 97 2.07 11.72 7.79
C ALA A 97 1.29 13.04 7.89
N PHE A 98 -0.04 12.99 7.90
CA PHE A 98 -0.93 14.14 7.87
C PHE A 98 -1.66 14.37 9.18
N THR A 99 -1.97 13.29 9.90
CA THR A 99 -2.67 13.36 11.19
C THR A 99 -1.97 12.44 12.18
N PRO A 100 -1.20 12.99 13.14
CA PRO A 100 -0.51 12.20 14.14
C PRO A 100 -1.50 11.33 14.92
N GLY A 101 -1.41 10.01 14.73
CA GLY A 101 -2.20 9.02 15.47
C GLY A 101 -1.64 8.71 16.84
N ALA A 102 -2.28 7.80 17.57
CA ALA A 102 -1.78 7.33 18.86
C ALA A 102 -0.44 6.58 18.70
N ALA A 103 0.47 6.70 19.68
CA ALA A 103 1.79 6.08 19.60
C ALA A 103 1.75 4.55 19.38
N TRP A 104 0.75 3.87 19.97
CA TRP A 104 0.55 2.43 19.76
C TRP A 104 0.14 2.10 18.32
N GLN A 105 -0.61 2.98 17.64
CA GLN A 105 -0.98 2.80 16.23
C GLN A 105 0.25 2.90 15.35
N MET A 106 1.21 3.76 15.69
CA MET A 106 2.48 3.86 14.96
C MET A 106 3.30 2.57 15.09
N VAL A 107 3.43 2.04 16.31
CA VAL A 107 4.14 0.76 16.55
C VAL A 107 3.46 -0.37 15.80
N TYR A 108 2.13 -0.47 15.89
CA TYR A 108 1.34 -1.44 15.14
C TYR A 108 1.56 -1.28 13.63
N ALA A 109 1.49 -0.07 13.10
CA ALA A 109 1.58 0.20 11.68
C ALA A 109 2.95 -0.21 11.11
N VAL A 110 4.04 0.07 11.85
CA VAL A 110 5.40 -0.37 11.47
C VAL A 110 5.51 -1.90 11.53
N LEU A 111 5.10 -2.53 12.63
CA LEU A 111 5.24 -3.99 12.80
C LEU A 111 4.37 -4.76 11.81
N ALA A 112 3.12 -4.34 11.60
CA ALA A 112 2.21 -4.96 10.65
C ALA A 112 2.73 -4.80 9.22
N SER A 113 3.22 -3.61 8.84
CA SER A 113 3.81 -3.37 7.52
C SER A 113 5.02 -4.28 7.27
N ALA A 114 5.95 -4.33 8.22
CA ALA A 114 7.15 -5.16 8.11
C ALA A 114 6.80 -6.66 8.03
N PHE A 115 5.87 -7.10 8.88
CA PHE A 115 5.38 -8.49 8.87
C PHE A 115 4.77 -8.87 7.52
N TRP A 116 3.85 -8.07 7.00
CA TRP A 116 3.16 -8.37 5.74
C TRP A 116 4.04 -8.26 4.51
N VAL A 117 4.98 -7.31 4.47
CA VAL A 117 6.01 -7.26 3.43
C VAL A 117 6.87 -8.53 3.47
N GLY A 118 7.26 -9.00 4.66
CA GLY A 118 8.00 -10.26 4.83
C GLY A 118 7.23 -11.47 4.34
N VAL A 119 5.94 -11.59 4.70
CA VAL A 119 5.04 -12.66 4.23
C VAL A 119 4.88 -12.61 2.71
N ALA A 120 4.64 -11.42 2.14
CA ALA A 120 4.51 -11.25 0.70
C ALA A 120 5.80 -11.60 -0.05
N PHE A 121 6.96 -11.25 0.51
CA PHE A 121 8.26 -11.60 -0.06
C PHE A 121 8.50 -13.11 -0.07
N TRP A 122 8.21 -13.78 1.05
CA TRP A 122 8.31 -15.24 1.12
C TRP A 122 7.36 -15.92 0.12
N TRP A 123 6.13 -15.42 0.01
CA TRP A 123 5.13 -15.98 -0.89
C TRP A 123 5.45 -15.73 -2.37
N SER A 124 5.92 -14.53 -2.73
CA SER A 124 6.30 -14.21 -4.10
C SER A 124 7.51 -15.03 -4.54
N ARG A 125 8.50 -15.21 -3.66
CA ARG A 125 9.68 -16.03 -3.94
C ARG A 125 9.30 -17.49 -4.19
N ARG A 126 8.44 -18.06 -3.34
CA ARG A 126 7.95 -19.43 -3.50
C ARG A 126 7.13 -19.60 -4.78
N ALA A 127 6.30 -18.61 -5.14
CA ALA A 127 5.54 -18.64 -6.38
C ALA A 127 6.46 -18.56 -7.60
N PHE A 128 7.45 -17.67 -7.57
CA PHE A 128 8.42 -17.54 -8.66
C PHE A 128 9.22 -18.83 -8.87
N GLU A 129 9.74 -19.42 -7.80
CA GLU A 129 10.49 -20.69 -7.87
C GLU A 129 9.64 -21.84 -8.44
N HIS A 130 8.36 -21.90 -8.10
CA HIS A 130 7.49 -23.00 -8.52
C HIS A 130 6.97 -22.85 -9.97
N TYR A 131 6.66 -21.64 -10.42
CA TYR A 131 5.99 -21.41 -11.71
C TYR A 131 6.91 -20.90 -12.83
N VAL A 132 8.11 -20.41 -12.53
CA VAL A 132 9.03 -19.83 -13.55
C VAL A 132 10.27 -20.69 -13.78
N ILE A 133 10.75 -21.41 -12.75
CA ILE A 133 11.98 -22.22 -12.85
C ILE A 133 11.68 -23.67 -13.27
N GLN A 134 10.45 -24.15 -13.12
CA GLN A 134 9.97 -25.45 -13.64
C GLN A 134 9.25 -25.27 -14.97
#